data_AF-A0A7W1JN65-F1
#
_entry.id   AF-A0A7W1JN65-F1
#
_cell.length_a   1.000
_cell.length_b   1.000
_cell.length_c   1.000
_cell.angle_alpha   90.00
_cell.angle_beta   90.00
_cell.angle_gamma   90.00
#
_symmetry.space_group_name_H-M   'P 1'
#
loop_
_entity.id
_entity.type
_entity.pdbx_description
1 polymer ?
#
loop_
_entity_poly.entity_id
_entity_poly.type
_entity_poly.pdbx_seq_one_letter_code
_entity_poly.pdbx_strand_id
1 'polypeptide(L)'
;MLVILLIMLLTIAALMLAPTYSTDDLQDAVAMVDRLHAAAKSARYEQLRPLFNEPSYAAHLEAMAGPGASLRSIGISPFPAPPGFENFGKYWIVFHRYQGLEAEHDAVFPLVPTGEGLRLGREMPEDLKTAYKVEHIDFDLKLQPENSRASITAVCELKRVGDGPRTAFMRMNDAYTVLAATYNGLPVELIVNKSLGESMLNPKTTQLLQAGGIIYLTNASDGGQLQLKYDASVNLRGLDKTTPDQMLLTSYWYPHIGRGPATSTTRIDGPKEWLLMGNGNLVGEKVVGTRKVVEYKNMLAIPYFHAVGGPYSLAHETEGRGRKFRAWHLNVDKNRAKHDAEMARDSVAFFEDRFGKFPYDGYDVVDTPDY
;
A
#
# COMPACT_ATOMS: atom_id res chain seq x y z
N MET A 1 27.91 15.57 41.16
CA MET A 1 26.63 14.88 41.43
C MET A 1 25.41 15.68 40.97
N LEU A 2 25.36 17.00 41.18
CA LEU A 2 24.23 17.85 40.77
C LEU A 2 23.98 17.91 39.24
N VAL A 3 25.03 17.88 38.42
CA VAL A 3 24.94 17.97 36.95
C VAL A 3 24.38 16.69 36.32
N ILE A 4 24.66 15.52 36.91
CA ILE A 4 24.14 14.23 36.43
C ILE A 4 22.64 14.10 36.73
N LEU A 5 22.18 14.64 37.87
CA LEU A 5 20.76 14.67 38.23
C LEU A 5 19.95 15.59 37.29
N LEU A 6 20.53 16.73 36.89
CA LEU A 6 19.88 17.68 35.98
C LEU A 6 19.77 17.14 34.55
N ILE A 7 20.80 16.43 34.06
CA ILE A 7 20.76 15.78 32.74
C ILE A 7 19.73 14.64 32.74
N MET A 8 19.64 13.84 33.82
CA MET A 8 18.62 12.81 33.97
C MET A 8 17.19 13.38 34.02
N LEU A 9 16.98 14.49 34.73
CA LEU A 9 15.67 15.18 34.77
C LEU A 9 15.28 15.77 33.41
N LEU A 10 16.23 16.30 32.64
CA LEU A 10 16.00 16.79 31.27
C LEU A 10 15.75 15.65 30.26
N THR A 11 16.37 14.48 30.46
CA THR A 11 16.06 13.29 29.62
C THR A 11 14.70 12.67 29.96
N ILE A 12 14.28 12.73 31.23
CA ILE A 12 12.95 12.30 31.65
C ILE A 12 11.86 13.26 31.16
N ALA A 13 12.13 14.57 31.13
CA ALA A 13 11.19 15.58 30.60
C ALA A 13 11.01 15.48 29.07
N ALA A 14 12.04 15.05 28.34
CA ALA A 14 11.95 14.83 26.89
C ALA A 14 11.32 13.47 26.51
N LEU A 15 11.12 12.55 27.47
CA LEU A 15 10.57 11.21 27.22
C LEU A 15 9.06 11.06 27.49
N MET A 16 8.35 12.06 28.01
CA MET A 16 6.93 11.89 28.40
C MET A 16 6.05 13.12 28.19
N LEU A 17 6.02 13.68 26.98
CA LEU A 17 4.84 14.42 26.53
C LEU A 17 4.25 13.67 25.35
N ALA A 18 3.61 12.53 25.66
CA ALA A 18 2.60 12.02 24.77
C ALA A 18 1.58 13.14 24.56
N PRO A 19 1.13 13.43 23.33
CA PRO A 19 0.14 14.47 23.09
C PRO A 19 -1.08 14.17 23.96
N THR A 20 -1.36 15.06 24.92
CA THR A 20 -2.61 15.01 25.66
C THR A 20 -3.68 15.55 24.72
N TYR A 21 -4.48 14.63 24.19
CA TYR A 21 -5.70 14.96 23.46
C TYR A 21 -6.71 15.48 24.48
N SER A 22 -7.03 16.77 24.43
CA SER A 22 -8.11 17.31 25.25
C SER A 22 -9.44 16.75 24.74
N THR A 23 -10.42 16.60 25.61
CA THR A 23 -11.76 16.16 25.21
C THR A 23 -12.38 17.15 24.22
N ASP A 24 -12.11 18.45 24.38
CA ASP A 24 -12.60 19.51 23.51
C ASP A 24 -11.98 19.42 22.10
N ASP A 25 -10.67 19.20 21.99
CA ASP A 25 -9.97 19.05 20.70
C ASP A 25 -10.52 17.86 19.90
N LEU A 26 -10.82 16.75 20.60
CA LEU A 26 -11.39 15.56 19.98
C LEU A 26 -12.83 15.80 19.51
N GLN A 27 -13.63 16.51 20.31
CA GLN A 27 -15.00 16.87 19.92
C GLN A 27 -15.02 17.77 18.69
N ASP A 28 -14.16 18.78 18.62
CA ASP A 28 -14.02 19.64 17.45
C ASP A 28 -13.59 18.85 16.20
N ALA A 29 -12.67 17.89 16.36
CA ALA A 29 -12.21 17.04 15.26
C ALA A 29 -13.34 16.12 14.76
N VAL A 30 -14.11 15.52 15.67
CA VAL A 30 -15.28 14.70 15.32
C VAL A 30 -16.33 15.55 14.59
N ALA A 31 -16.63 16.75 15.09
CA ALA A 31 -17.57 17.66 14.43
C ALA A 31 -17.10 18.04 13.02
N MET A 32 -15.79 18.26 12.83
CA MET A 32 -15.21 18.51 11.50
C MET A 32 -15.39 17.31 10.56
N VAL A 33 -15.16 16.08 11.03
CA VAL A 33 -15.37 14.85 10.27
C VAL A 33 -16.84 14.70 9.83
N ASP A 34 -17.79 15.01 10.72
CA ASP A 34 -19.21 14.98 10.40
C ASP A 34 -19.56 15.97 9.27
N ARG A 35 -18.99 17.18 9.28
CA ARG A 35 -19.15 18.16 8.18
C ARG A 35 -18.60 17.63 6.86
N LEU A 36 -17.44 16.97 6.89
CA LEU A 36 -16.82 16.38 5.70
C LEU A 36 -17.70 15.27 5.10
N HIS A 37 -18.22 14.36 5.93
CA HIS A 37 -19.15 13.34 5.47
C HIS A 37 -20.46 13.93 4.94
N ALA A 38 -21.00 14.97 5.58
CA ALA A 38 -22.20 15.65 5.10
C ALA A 38 -21.98 16.30 3.72
N ALA A 39 -20.86 17.00 3.55
CA ALA A 39 -20.48 17.60 2.28
C ALA A 39 -20.26 16.54 1.18
N ALA A 40 -19.59 15.43 1.48
CA ALA A 40 -19.38 14.33 0.54
C ALA A 40 -20.68 13.65 0.11
N LYS A 41 -21.63 13.43 1.04
CA LYS A 41 -22.97 12.88 0.73
C LYS A 41 -23.77 13.76 -0.22
N SER A 42 -23.61 15.08 -0.12
CA SER A 42 -24.27 16.04 -1.02
C SER A 42 -23.81 15.92 -2.48
N ALA A 43 -22.67 15.26 -2.73
CA ALA A 43 -22.01 15.14 -4.03
C ALA A 43 -21.66 16.48 -4.69
N ARG A 44 -21.49 17.54 -3.90
CA ARG A 44 -21.11 18.88 -4.38
C ARG A 44 -19.78 19.27 -3.77
N TYR A 45 -18.74 19.28 -4.60
CA TYR A 45 -17.40 19.66 -4.19
C TYR A 45 -17.31 21.07 -3.61
N GLU A 46 -18.18 21.97 -4.08
CA GLU A 46 -18.29 23.34 -3.58
C GLU A 46 -18.61 23.40 -2.08
N GLN A 47 -19.19 22.34 -1.50
CA GLN A 47 -19.42 22.25 -0.06
C GLN A 47 -18.18 21.82 0.72
N LEU A 48 -17.19 21.19 0.08
CA LEU A 48 -15.90 20.86 0.70
C LEU A 48 -14.93 22.03 0.68
N ARG A 49 -14.89 22.86 -0.38
CA ARG A 49 -13.94 23.99 -0.49
C ARG A 49 -13.87 24.88 0.76
N PRO A 50 -14.99 25.30 1.38
CA PRO A 50 -14.96 26.11 2.59
C PRO A 50 -14.43 25.39 3.84
N LEU A 51 -14.27 24.07 3.78
CA LEU A 51 -13.72 23.26 4.88
C LEU A 51 -12.19 23.22 4.86
N PHE A 52 -11.56 23.68 3.78
CA PHE A 52 -10.11 23.89 3.71
C PHE A 52 -9.71 25.24 4.31
N ASN A 53 -8.51 25.30 4.88
CA ASN A 53 -7.91 26.54 5.38
C ASN A 53 -7.62 27.52 4.23
N GLU A 54 -7.23 27.00 3.07
CA GLU A 54 -7.10 27.75 1.83
C GLU A 54 -7.82 26.99 0.69
N PRO A 55 -8.63 27.66 -0.15
CA PRO A 55 -9.33 26.99 -1.23
C PRO A 55 -8.42 26.25 -2.22
N SER A 56 -7.17 26.71 -2.39
CA SER A 56 -6.16 26.09 -3.27
C SER A 56 -5.72 24.70 -2.81
N TYR A 57 -5.81 24.39 -1.50
CA TYR A 57 -5.45 23.08 -0.96
C TYR A 57 -6.41 21.96 -1.39
N ALA A 58 -7.57 22.32 -1.92
CA ALA A 58 -8.57 21.39 -2.39
C ALA A 58 -8.21 20.74 -3.75
N ALA A 59 -7.25 21.32 -4.51
CA ALA A 59 -6.99 20.99 -5.91
C ALA A 59 -6.77 19.50 -6.22
N HIS A 60 -5.98 18.78 -5.42
CA HIS A 60 -5.75 17.35 -5.65
C HIS A 60 -7.03 16.53 -5.42
N LEU A 61 -7.81 16.85 -4.40
CA LEU A 61 -9.09 16.18 -4.17
C LEU A 61 -10.11 16.48 -5.29
N GLU A 62 -10.04 17.65 -5.94
CA GLU A 62 -10.83 17.95 -7.15
C GLU A 62 -10.45 17.02 -8.30
N ALA A 63 -9.15 16.86 -8.54
CA ALA A 63 -8.63 15.95 -9.56
C ALA A 63 -9.06 14.49 -9.28
N MET A 64 -8.92 14.06 -8.01
CA MET A 64 -9.34 12.75 -7.55
C MET A 64 -10.84 12.50 -7.80
N ALA A 65 -11.71 13.48 -7.52
CA ALA A 65 -13.15 13.34 -7.73
C ALA A 65 -13.57 13.29 -9.21
N GLY A 66 -12.70 13.72 -10.12
CA GLY A 66 -12.88 13.63 -11.57
C GLY A 66 -14.00 14.51 -12.14
N PRO A 67 -14.32 14.35 -13.45
CA PRO A 67 -15.38 15.13 -14.11
C PRO A 67 -16.74 14.91 -13.43
N GLY A 68 -17.34 15.99 -12.91
CA GLY A 68 -18.59 15.94 -12.14
C GLY A 68 -18.39 15.90 -10.62
N ALA A 69 -17.15 15.83 -10.13
CA ALA A 69 -16.74 16.00 -8.74
C ALA A 69 -17.53 15.15 -7.72
N SER A 70 -17.86 13.91 -8.10
CA SER A 70 -18.68 13.02 -7.29
C SER A 70 -17.85 12.42 -6.14
N LEU A 71 -17.91 13.08 -4.98
CA LEU A 71 -17.31 12.62 -3.73
C LEU A 71 -17.92 11.31 -3.18
N ARG A 72 -19.04 10.83 -3.75
CA ARG A 72 -19.73 9.62 -3.26
C ARG A 72 -18.92 8.34 -3.41
N SER A 73 -17.94 8.32 -4.31
CA SER A 73 -17.06 7.18 -4.53
C SER A 73 -15.72 7.30 -3.78
N ILE A 74 -15.57 8.33 -2.94
CA ILE A 74 -14.35 8.57 -2.15
C ILE A 74 -14.66 8.27 -0.69
N GLY A 75 -13.91 7.34 -0.10
CA GLY A 75 -13.92 7.10 1.34
C GLY A 75 -13.27 8.25 2.09
N ILE A 76 -13.79 8.56 3.27
CA ILE A 76 -13.23 9.57 4.17
C ILE A 76 -12.98 8.87 5.49
N SER A 77 -11.71 8.75 5.87
CA SER A 77 -11.32 8.12 7.13
C SER A 77 -10.47 9.08 7.94
N PRO A 78 -10.89 9.41 9.17
CA PRO A 78 -10.06 10.20 10.07
C PRO A 78 -9.13 9.30 10.89
N PHE A 79 -7.99 9.83 11.30
CA PHE A 79 -7.05 9.13 12.18
C PHE A 79 -6.23 10.14 13.00
N PRO A 80 -5.74 9.79 14.20
CA PRO A 80 -4.79 10.63 14.90
C PRO A 80 -3.51 10.75 14.08
N ALA A 81 -2.85 11.91 14.17
CA ALA A 81 -1.58 12.09 13.49
C ALA A 81 -0.57 11.01 13.93
N PRO A 82 0.22 10.45 13.01
CA PRO A 82 1.25 9.49 13.38
C PRO A 82 2.20 10.12 14.41
N PRO A 83 2.62 9.39 15.47
CA PRO A 83 3.49 9.95 16.50
C PRO A 83 4.75 10.58 15.91
N GLY A 84 5.05 11.81 16.31
CA GLY A 84 6.12 12.67 15.81
C GLY A 84 5.81 13.48 14.55
N PHE A 85 4.57 13.43 14.05
CA PHE A 85 4.08 14.26 12.94
C PHE A 85 2.96 15.22 13.36
N GLU A 86 2.76 15.41 14.67
CA GLU A 86 1.68 16.24 15.23
C GLU A 86 1.88 17.73 14.97
N ASN A 87 3.10 18.14 14.58
CA ASN A 87 3.41 19.51 14.19
C ASN A 87 2.62 19.97 12.95
N PHE A 88 2.10 19.05 12.14
CA PHE A 88 1.22 19.36 11.02
C PHE A 88 -0.25 19.52 11.45
N GLY A 89 -0.64 18.92 12.57
CA GLY A 89 -2.00 18.84 13.09
C GLY A 89 -2.16 17.56 13.91
N LYS A 90 -3.00 17.58 14.95
CA LYS A 90 -3.18 16.42 15.87
C LYS A 90 -3.99 15.27 15.27
N TYR A 91 -4.83 15.57 14.28
CA TYR A 91 -5.71 14.61 13.61
C TYR A 91 -5.63 14.83 12.12
N TRP A 92 -5.60 13.77 11.34
CA TRP A 92 -5.52 13.82 9.88
C TRP A 92 -6.75 13.15 9.28
N ILE A 93 -7.08 13.56 8.06
CA ILE A 93 -8.14 13.00 7.24
C ILE A 93 -7.49 12.41 6.00
N VAL A 94 -7.78 11.15 5.70
CA VAL A 94 -7.49 10.58 4.39
C VAL A 94 -8.77 10.50 3.55
N PHE A 95 -8.67 11.00 2.34
CA PHE A 95 -9.61 10.73 1.25
C PHE A 95 -9.04 9.59 0.44
N HIS A 96 -9.74 8.47 0.40
CA HIS A 96 -9.22 7.24 -0.16
C HIS A 96 -10.18 6.59 -1.16
N ARG A 97 -9.60 5.86 -2.11
CA ARG A 97 -10.30 4.97 -3.03
C ARG A 97 -9.28 3.98 -3.58
N TYR A 98 -9.77 2.96 -4.30
CA TYR A 98 -8.87 2.09 -5.04
C TYR A 98 -7.99 2.89 -6.03
N GLN A 99 -6.69 2.66 -5.98
CA GLN A 99 -5.70 3.25 -6.87
C GLN A 99 -5.16 2.20 -7.83
N GLY A 100 -5.23 2.47 -9.13
CA GLY A 100 -4.50 1.70 -10.12
C GLY A 100 -3.00 1.95 -10.02
N LEU A 101 -2.21 1.08 -10.64
CA LEU A 101 -0.77 1.22 -10.73
C LEU A 101 -0.41 2.58 -11.34
N GLU A 102 0.58 3.26 -10.75
CA GLU A 102 1.05 4.60 -11.17
C GLU A 102 0.01 5.73 -11.07
N ALA A 103 -1.23 5.45 -10.62
CA ALA A 103 -2.24 6.47 -10.41
C ALA A 103 -1.85 7.45 -9.29
N GLU A 104 -2.61 8.54 -9.17
CA GLU A 104 -2.53 9.45 -8.02
C GLU A 104 -2.81 8.69 -6.70
N HIS A 105 -2.33 9.24 -5.59
CA HIS A 105 -2.36 8.62 -4.27
C HIS A 105 -3.53 9.12 -3.41
N ASP A 106 -3.83 8.39 -2.34
CA ASP A 106 -4.77 8.81 -1.31
C ASP A 106 -4.36 10.17 -0.74
N ALA A 107 -5.29 11.12 -0.77
CA ALA A 107 -5.03 12.49 -0.37
C ALA A 107 -5.17 12.62 1.15
N VAL A 108 -4.09 13.02 1.82
CA VAL A 108 -4.01 13.09 3.29
C VAL A 108 -3.90 14.54 3.73
N PHE A 109 -4.81 15.01 4.57
CA PHE A 109 -4.85 16.39 5.04
C PHE A 109 -4.86 16.45 6.57
N PRO A 110 -3.94 17.22 7.19
CA PRO A 110 -4.02 17.46 8.62
C PRO A 110 -5.18 18.40 8.94
N LEU A 111 -5.81 18.22 10.10
CA LEU A 111 -6.72 19.21 10.69
C LEU A 111 -5.91 20.27 11.43
N VAL A 112 -6.06 21.51 11.00
CA VAL A 112 -5.35 22.67 11.57
C VAL A 112 -6.33 23.60 12.28
N PRO A 113 -5.99 24.12 13.47
CA PRO A 113 -6.80 25.11 14.15
C PRO A 113 -6.74 26.46 13.42
N THR A 114 -7.90 27.08 13.27
CA THR A 114 -8.07 28.43 12.74
C THR A 114 -8.90 29.26 13.70
N GLY A 115 -9.01 30.57 13.45
CA GLY A 115 -9.92 31.44 14.23
C GLY A 115 -11.40 31.05 14.14
N GLU A 116 -11.76 30.15 13.20
CA GLU A 116 -13.13 29.67 12.96
C GLU A 116 -13.30 28.18 13.31
N GLY A 117 -12.35 27.58 14.04
CA GLY A 117 -12.31 26.15 14.37
C GLY A 117 -11.39 25.35 13.45
N LEU A 118 -11.53 24.02 13.43
CA LEU A 118 -10.69 23.14 12.62
C LEU A 118 -11.04 23.21 11.13
N ARG A 119 -9.99 23.24 10.30
CA ARG A 119 -10.05 23.19 8.83
C ARG A 119 -9.06 22.16 8.28
N LEU A 120 -9.27 21.69 7.06
CA LEU A 120 -8.27 20.90 6.34
C LEU A 120 -7.08 21.79 5.96
N GLY A 121 -5.89 21.40 6.39
CA GLY A 121 -4.63 22.06 6.04
C GLY A 121 -4.15 21.71 4.63
N ARG A 122 -2.87 21.95 4.39
CA ARG A 122 -2.20 21.54 3.15
C ARG A 122 -2.03 20.02 3.13
N GLU A 123 -2.19 19.42 1.95
CA GLU A 123 -1.96 17.99 1.76
C GLU A 123 -0.56 17.55 2.19
N MET A 124 -0.49 16.40 2.85
CA MET A 124 0.74 15.66 3.13
C MET A 124 1.18 14.89 1.88
N PRO A 125 2.38 15.15 1.35
CA PRO A 125 2.82 14.52 0.11
C PRO A 125 3.06 13.02 0.29
N GLU A 126 2.89 12.24 -0.78
CA GLU A 126 3.16 10.79 -0.76
C GLU A 126 4.61 10.44 -0.40
N ASP A 127 5.55 11.27 -0.85
CA ASP A 127 6.99 11.14 -0.61
C ASP A 127 7.44 11.83 0.68
N LEU A 128 6.51 12.06 1.62
CA LEU A 128 6.80 12.55 2.96
C LEU A 128 7.99 11.75 3.54
N LYS A 129 9.09 12.45 3.81
CA LYS A 129 10.30 11.81 4.33
C LYS A 129 9.97 11.16 5.68
N THR A 130 10.13 9.85 5.73
CA THR A 130 10.04 9.08 6.97
C THR A 130 11.43 8.57 7.35
N ALA A 131 11.61 8.24 8.63
CA ALA A 131 12.86 7.65 9.11
C ALA A 131 13.03 6.18 8.69
N TYR A 132 12.11 5.61 7.89
CA TYR A 132 12.06 4.17 7.61
C TYR A 132 11.98 3.87 6.11
N LYS A 133 12.47 2.69 5.73
CA LYS A 133 12.21 2.06 4.45
C LYS A 133 11.89 0.58 4.65
N VAL A 134 11.30 -0.03 3.62
CA VAL A 134 11.17 -1.48 3.48
C VAL A 134 12.34 -1.98 2.64
N GLU A 135 13.12 -2.95 3.13
CA GLU A 135 14.27 -3.51 2.38
C GLU A 135 13.90 -4.78 1.60
N HIS A 136 13.09 -5.63 2.22
CA HIS A 136 12.60 -6.89 1.67
C HIS A 136 11.15 -7.12 2.06
N ILE A 137 10.41 -7.81 1.19
CA ILE A 137 9.06 -8.30 1.50
C ILE A 137 8.95 -9.77 1.13
N ASP A 138 8.63 -10.61 2.12
CA ASP A 138 8.16 -11.96 1.86
C ASP A 138 6.65 -11.96 1.74
N PHE A 139 6.14 -12.56 0.67
CA PHE A 139 4.71 -12.72 0.43
C PHE A 139 4.33 -14.19 0.45
N ASP A 140 3.30 -14.54 1.22
CA ASP A 140 2.60 -15.82 1.15
C ASP A 140 1.15 -15.58 0.70
N LEU A 141 0.88 -15.91 -0.56
CA LEU A 141 -0.41 -15.72 -1.21
C LEU A 141 -1.12 -17.06 -1.32
N LYS A 142 -2.33 -17.12 -0.79
CA LYS A 142 -3.24 -18.25 -0.97
C LYS A 142 -4.44 -17.83 -1.81
N LEU A 143 -4.47 -18.29 -3.06
CA LEU A 143 -5.57 -18.06 -3.98
C LEU A 143 -6.73 -19.01 -3.66
N GLN A 144 -7.94 -18.44 -3.59
CA GLN A 144 -9.20 -19.13 -3.32
C GLN A 144 -10.23 -18.78 -4.41
N PRO A 145 -10.07 -19.32 -5.63
CA PRO A 145 -10.95 -19.00 -6.76
C PRO A 145 -12.43 -19.26 -6.48
N GLU A 146 -12.72 -20.34 -5.75
CA GLU A 146 -14.07 -20.71 -5.33
C GLU A 146 -14.78 -19.62 -4.50
N ASN A 147 -13.99 -18.78 -3.82
CA ASN A 147 -14.50 -17.68 -2.99
C ASN A 147 -14.24 -16.30 -3.62
N SER A 148 -13.68 -16.25 -4.84
CA SER A 148 -13.27 -14.99 -5.48
C SER A 148 -12.37 -14.15 -4.56
N ARG A 149 -11.44 -14.81 -3.86
CA ARG A 149 -10.63 -14.22 -2.78
C ARG A 149 -9.17 -14.65 -2.87
N ALA A 150 -8.28 -13.81 -2.37
CA ALA A 150 -6.91 -14.18 -2.01
C ALA A 150 -6.62 -13.83 -0.56
N SER A 151 -6.00 -14.74 0.18
CA SER A 151 -5.46 -14.47 1.52
C SER A 151 -3.98 -14.20 1.41
N ILE A 152 -3.53 -13.12 2.05
CA ILE A 152 -2.17 -12.61 1.89
C ILE A 152 -1.54 -12.48 3.28
N THR A 153 -0.35 -13.03 3.43
CA THR A 153 0.57 -12.68 4.52
C THR A 153 1.77 -11.97 3.91
N ALA A 154 2.03 -10.74 4.33
CA ALA A 154 3.22 -9.98 3.93
C ALA A 154 4.12 -9.77 5.14
N VAL A 155 5.39 -10.15 5.05
CA VAL A 155 6.42 -9.88 6.06
C VAL A 155 7.36 -8.82 5.50
N CYS A 156 7.30 -7.63 6.08
CA CYS A 156 8.10 -6.48 5.65
C CYS A 156 9.31 -6.30 6.57
N GLU A 157 10.50 -6.32 5.99
CA GLU A 157 11.73 -5.97 6.69
C GLU A 157 11.90 -4.45 6.74
N LEU A 158 11.59 -3.87 7.89
CA LEU A 158 11.71 -2.45 8.16
C LEU A 158 13.13 -2.11 8.62
N LYS A 159 13.66 -1.02 8.09
CA LYS A 159 14.93 -0.44 8.54
C LYS A 159 14.84 1.05 8.71
N ARG A 160 15.40 1.54 9.81
CA ARG A 160 15.56 2.96 10.06
C ARG A 160 16.75 3.51 9.26
N VAL A 161 16.51 4.56 8.49
CA VAL A 161 17.46 5.15 7.54
C VAL A 161 17.80 6.61 7.82
N GLY A 162 17.19 7.21 8.84
CA GLY A 162 17.47 8.58 9.22
C GLY A 162 16.98 8.91 10.61
N ASP A 163 17.31 10.12 11.04
CA ASP A 163 16.73 10.72 12.23
C ASP A 163 15.27 11.07 11.97
N GLY A 164 14.46 11.00 13.02
CA GLY A 164 13.02 11.26 12.94
C GLY A 164 12.19 10.34 13.82
N PRO A 165 10.86 10.47 13.75
CA PRO A 165 9.95 9.72 14.60
C PRO A 165 10.08 8.21 14.46
N ARG A 166 9.78 7.48 15.54
CA ARG A 166 9.70 6.01 15.56
C ARG A 166 8.35 5.50 15.03
N THR A 167 7.91 6.07 13.91
CA THR A 167 6.69 5.70 13.21
C THR A 167 7.05 5.29 11.79
N ALA A 168 6.74 4.04 11.44
CA ALA A 168 6.81 3.59 10.05
C ALA A 168 5.48 3.91 9.36
N PHE A 169 5.43 5.02 8.64
CA PHE A 169 4.24 5.48 7.90
C PHE A 169 4.23 4.87 6.50
N MET A 170 3.25 4.02 6.24
CA MET A 170 3.11 3.20 5.05
C MET A 170 1.77 3.49 4.35
N ARG A 171 1.64 2.97 3.14
CA ARG A 171 0.42 2.97 2.34
C ARG A 171 0.17 1.58 1.78
N MET A 172 -1.10 1.28 1.54
CA MET A 172 -1.60 0.11 0.83
C MET A 172 -2.92 0.52 0.19
N ASN A 173 -3.36 -0.14 -0.87
CA ASN A 173 -4.66 0.16 -1.47
C ASN A 173 -5.81 -0.10 -0.46
N ASP A 174 -6.84 0.74 -0.47
CA ASP A 174 -7.94 0.69 0.51
C ASP A 174 -8.87 -0.52 0.35
N ALA A 175 -8.75 -1.26 -0.76
CA ALA A 175 -9.45 -2.52 -0.99
C ALA A 175 -8.94 -3.67 -0.09
N TYR A 176 -7.83 -3.48 0.62
CA TYR A 176 -7.19 -4.48 1.46
C TYR A 176 -7.31 -4.09 2.94
N THR A 177 -7.97 -4.92 3.74
CA THR A 177 -8.16 -4.67 5.18
C THR A 177 -7.26 -5.58 6.01
N VAL A 178 -6.45 -4.98 6.90
CA VAL A 178 -5.58 -5.72 7.83
C VAL A 178 -6.41 -6.44 8.88
N LEU A 179 -6.18 -7.75 9.02
CA LEU A 179 -6.90 -8.65 9.92
C LEU A 179 -6.07 -9.06 11.14
N ALA A 180 -4.75 -9.16 10.97
CA ALA A 180 -3.82 -9.45 12.05
C ALA A 180 -2.46 -8.82 11.74
N ALA A 181 -1.74 -8.40 12.78
CA ALA A 181 -0.34 -7.99 12.64
C ALA A 181 0.52 -8.52 13.79
N THR A 182 1.78 -8.80 13.45
CA THR A 182 2.84 -8.99 14.45
C THR A 182 4.04 -8.11 14.09
N TYR A 183 4.77 -7.67 15.11
CA TYR A 183 6.03 -6.97 14.94
C TYR A 183 7.10 -7.67 15.77
N ASN A 184 8.18 -8.10 15.11
CA ASN A 184 9.23 -8.91 15.71
C ASN A 184 8.67 -10.16 16.43
N GLY A 185 7.68 -10.81 15.81
CA GLY A 185 7.02 -12.01 16.34
C GLY A 185 5.99 -11.77 17.45
N LEU A 186 5.85 -10.54 17.95
CA LEU A 186 4.88 -10.19 18.98
C LEU A 186 3.59 -9.65 18.36
N PRO A 187 2.40 -10.06 18.85
CA PRO A 187 1.14 -9.46 18.41
C PRO A 187 1.14 -7.94 18.60
N VAL A 188 0.61 -7.23 17.61
CA VAL A 188 0.42 -5.78 17.65
C VAL A 188 -1.06 -5.48 17.76
N GLU A 189 -1.42 -4.54 18.62
CA GLU A 189 -2.79 -4.06 18.72
C GLU A 189 -3.20 -3.37 17.41
N LEU A 190 -4.34 -3.78 16.86
CA LEU A 190 -4.87 -3.29 15.60
C LEU A 190 -5.97 -2.27 15.81
N ILE A 191 -5.84 -1.11 15.16
CA ILE A 191 -6.87 -0.07 15.06
C ILE A 191 -7.20 0.09 13.58
N VAL A 192 -8.28 -0.54 13.11
CA VAL A 192 -8.59 -0.62 11.67
C VAL A 192 -9.91 0.07 11.38
N ASN A 193 -9.86 1.14 10.59
CA ASN A 193 -11.01 1.93 10.11
C ASN A 193 -11.98 2.31 11.25
N LYS A 194 -11.42 2.70 12.39
CA LYS A 194 -12.14 3.11 13.60
C LYS A 194 -12.46 4.59 13.57
N SER A 195 -13.48 5.01 14.32
CA SER A 195 -13.73 6.44 14.54
C SER A 195 -12.56 7.09 15.30
N LEU A 196 -12.43 8.43 15.26
CA LEU A 196 -11.35 9.12 15.96
C LEU A 196 -11.29 8.80 17.46
N GLY A 197 -12.45 8.77 18.12
CA GLY A 197 -12.52 8.49 19.56
C GLY A 197 -12.13 7.06 19.93
N GLU A 198 -12.26 6.12 18.99
CA GLU A 198 -11.82 4.72 19.15
C GLU A 198 -10.38 4.49 18.68
N SER A 199 -9.75 5.47 18.03
CA SER A 199 -8.43 5.35 17.41
C SER A 199 -7.28 5.88 18.25
N MET A 200 -7.53 6.18 19.52
CA MET A 200 -6.56 6.83 20.39
C MET A 200 -5.31 5.96 20.60
N LEU A 201 -4.14 6.56 20.35
CA LEU A 201 -2.87 5.85 20.45
C LEU A 201 -2.38 5.77 21.90
N ASN A 202 -1.84 4.61 22.27
CA ASN A 202 -1.08 4.41 23.49
C ASN A 202 0.41 4.63 23.20
N PRO A 203 1.03 5.69 23.76
CA PRO A 203 2.42 6.03 23.48
C PRO A 203 3.42 4.98 23.99
N LYS A 204 3.00 4.05 24.86
CA LYS A 204 3.86 3.04 25.48
C LYS A 204 3.87 1.70 24.78
N THR A 205 2.97 1.48 23.81
CA THR A 205 2.84 0.20 23.12
C THR A 205 3.04 0.38 21.63
N THR A 206 3.55 -0.66 20.97
CA THR A 206 3.53 -0.76 19.52
C THR A 206 2.10 -1.08 19.09
N GLN A 207 1.53 -0.23 18.26
CA GLN A 207 0.20 -0.37 17.69
C GLN A 207 0.28 -0.19 16.17
N LEU A 208 -0.61 -0.85 15.44
CA LEU A 208 -0.78 -0.65 14.01
C LEU A 208 -2.14 -0.03 13.76
N LEU A 209 -2.14 1.13 13.14
CA LEU A 209 -3.37 1.77 12.68
C LEU A 209 -3.52 1.62 11.17
N GLN A 210 -4.74 1.35 10.72
CA GLN A 210 -5.17 1.48 9.33
C GLN A 210 -6.37 2.43 9.26
N ALA A 211 -6.31 3.41 8.34
CA ALA A 211 -7.42 4.27 7.96
C ALA A 211 -7.42 4.40 6.44
N GLY A 212 -8.43 3.84 5.76
CA GLY A 212 -8.42 3.72 4.30
C GLY A 212 -7.16 3.00 3.81
N GLY A 213 -6.43 3.61 2.86
CA GLY A 213 -5.16 3.10 2.38
C GLY A 213 -3.93 3.52 3.20
N ILE A 214 -4.09 4.26 4.30
CA ILE A 214 -2.99 4.61 5.20
C ILE A 214 -2.80 3.53 6.25
N ILE A 215 -1.54 3.12 6.47
CA ILE A 215 -1.16 2.19 7.53
C ILE A 215 0.06 2.74 8.24
N TYR A 216 0.10 2.75 9.57
CA TYR A 216 1.36 3.04 10.27
C TYR A 216 1.55 2.22 11.53
N LEU A 217 2.83 1.92 11.80
CA LEU A 217 3.29 1.21 12.99
C LEU A 217 3.92 2.23 13.95
N THR A 218 3.41 2.31 15.17
CA THR A 218 3.97 3.17 16.23
C THR A 218 5.12 2.50 16.96
N ASN A 219 6.02 3.29 17.54
CA ASN A 219 7.10 2.80 18.40
C ASN A 219 7.98 1.71 17.73
N ALA A 220 8.24 1.86 16.43
CA ALA A 220 9.10 0.94 15.69
C ALA A 220 10.55 0.99 16.21
N SER A 221 11.21 -0.17 16.25
CA SER A 221 12.65 -0.26 16.55
C SER A 221 13.49 0.24 15.36
N ASP A 222 14.82 0.27 15.50
CA ASP A 222 15.70 0.71 14.40
C ASP A 222 15.72 -0.27 13.21
N GLY A 223 15.24 -1.48 13.42
CA GLY A 223 14.88 -2.44 12.38
C GLY A 223 13.92 -3.48 12.95
N GLY A 224 13.28 -4.26 12.09
CA GLY A 224 12.39 -5.33 12.53
C GLY A 224 11.51 -5.88 11.41
N GLN A 225 10.77 -6.93 11.72
CA GLN A 225 9.84 -7.58 10.80
C GLN A 225 8.40 -7.24 11.18
N LEU A 226 7.71 -6.53 10.30
CA LEU A 226 6.27 -6.31 10.38
C LEU A 226 5.57 -7.36 9.52
N GLN A 227 4.84 -8.27 10.15
CA GLN A 227 3.99 -9.21 9.44
C GLN A 227 2.55 -8.73 9.46
N LEU A 228 1.92 -8.62 8.29
CA LEU A 228 0.51 -8.30 8.13
C LEU A 228 -0.21 -9.50 7.52
N LYS A 229 -1.41 -9.80 8.01
CA LYS A 229 -2.37 -10.71 7.38
C LYS A 229 -3.58 -9.92 6.94
N TYR A 230 -3.98 -10.09 5.69
CA TYR A 230 -5.11 -9.40 5.10
C TYR A 230 -5.67 -10.23 3.95
N ASP A 231 -6.85 -9.83 3.48
CA ASP A 231 -7.50 -10.51 2.36
C ASP A 231 -7.82 -9.53 1.25
N ALA A 232 -7.85 -10.05 0.03
CA ALA A 232 -8.27 -9.38 -1.18
C ALA A 232 -9.57 -10.01 -1.68
N SER A 233 -10.59 -9.17 -1.88
CA SER A 233 -11.81 -9.52 -2.61
C SER A 233 -12.11 -8.35 -3.55
N VAL A 234 -11.32 -8.25 -4.61
CA VAL A 234 -11.32 -7.10 -5.52
C VAL A 234 -11.82 -7.57 -6.87
N ASN A 235 -12.83 -6.92 -7.43
CA ASN A 235 -13.27 -7.20 -8.80
C ASN A 235 -13.45 -5.87 -9.53
N LEU A 236 -12.32 -5.26 -9.85
CA LEU A 236 -12.29 -3.97 -10.52
C LEU A 236 -11.94 -4.18 -11.99
N ARG A 237 -12.74 -3.56 -12.86
CA ARG A 237 -12.57 -3.69 -14.30
C ARG A 237 -11.23 -3.09 -14.72
N GLY A 238 -10.44 -3.88 -15.45
CA GLY A 238 -9.13 -3.43 -15.95
C GLY A 238 -8.18 -3.02 -14.84
N LEU A 239 -8.23 -3.64 -13.65
CA LEU A 239 -7.34 -3.39 -12.50
C LEU A 239 -7.14 -4.72 -11.75
N ASP A 240 -6.92 -4.68 -10.43
CA ASP A 240 -6.87 -5.90 -9.62
C ASP A 240 -8.18 -6.68 -9.67
N LYS A 241 -8.03 -8.01 -9.69
CA LYS A 241 -9.15 -8.91 -9.84
C LYS A 241 -8.93 -10.21 -9.07
N THR A 242 -9.95 -10.66 -8.37
CA THR A 242 -10.01 -11.96 -7.70
C THR A 242 -11.34 -12.60 -8.07
N THR A 243 -11.35 -13.44 -9.11
CA THR A 243 -12.54 -14.14 -9.62
C THR A 243 -12.28 -15.64 -9.71
N PRO A 244 -13.30 -16.49 -9.97
CA PRO A 244 -13.11 -17.93 -10.06
C PRO A 244 -12.18 -18.40 -11.19
N ASP A 245 -11.90 -17.52 -12.14
CA ASP A 245 -11.18 -17.75 -13.38
C ASP A 245 -9.87 -16.96 -13.50
N GLN A 246 -9.60 -15.99 -12.62
CA GLN A 246 -8.32 -15.27 -12.60
C GLN A 246 -8.08 -14.52 -11.28
N MET A 247 -6.80 -14.34 -10.96
CA MET A 247 -6.29 -13.57 -9.83
C MET A 247 -5.20 -12.64 -10.37
N LEU A 248 -5.41 -11.34 -10.29
CA LEU A 248 -4.52 -10.28 -10.74
C LEU A 248 -4.34 -9.32 -9.58
N LEU A 249 -3.14 -9.31 -8.98
CA LEU A 249 -2.76 -8.38 -7.93
C LEU A 249 -1.59 -7.55 -8.47
N THR A 250 -1.87 -6.32 -8.85
CA THR A 250 -0.96 -5.43 -9.59
C THR A 250 -0.76 -4.10 -8.89
N SER A 251 -1.80 -3.56 -8.24
CA SER A 251 -1.80 -2.16 -7.81
C SER A 251 -1.81 -2.02 -6.29
N TYR A 252 -0.63 -1.82 -5.71
CA TYR A 252 -0.43 -1.48 -4.29
C TYR A 252 -1.15 -2.43 -3.31
N TRP A 253 -1.22 -3.73 -3.65
CA TRP A 253 -1.80 -4.80 -2.82
C TRP A 253 -0.91 -5.19 -1.62
N TYR A 254 0.16 -4.44 -1.39
CA TYR A 254 1.17 -4.65 -0.36
C TYR A 254 1.46 -3.33 0.36
N PRO A 255 1.92 -3.39 1.63
CA PRO A 255 2.36 -2.20 2.35
C PRO A 255 3.67 -1.65 1.76
N HIS A 256 3.74 -0.33 1.55
CA HIS A 256 4.94 0.34 1.07
C HIS A 256 5.12 1.73 1.70
N ILE A 257 6.35 2.25 1.67
CA ILE A 257 6.67 3.62 2.14
C ILE A 257 7.06 4.45 0.91
N GLY A 258 6.22 5.42 0.53
CA GLY A 258 6.52 6.38 -0.55
C GLY A 258 6.89 5.74 -1.90
N ARG A 259 6.26 4.62 -2.26
CA ARG A 259 6.60 3.78 -3.44
C ARG A 259 8.08 3.38 -3.51
N GLY A 260 8.76 3.33 -2.36
CA GLY A 260 10.17 2.98 -2.29
C GLY A 260 10.43 1.55 -2.76
N PRO A 261 11.57 1.29 -3.43
CA PRO A 261 11.87 -0.03 -3.95
C PRO A 261 12.26 -1.01 -2.85
N ALA A 262 11.82 -2.26 -2.98
CA ALA A 262 12.22 -3.36 -2.11
C ALA A 262 12.51 -4.63 -2.93
N THR A 263 13.28 -5.54 -2.36
CA THR A 263 13.42 -6.90 -2.91
C THR A 263 12.26 -7.78 -2.41
N SER A 264 12.01 -8.93 -3.04
CA SER A 264 10.93 -9.80 -2.60
C SER A 264 11.16 -11.29 -2.81
N THR A 265 10.52 -12.08 -1.96
CA THR A 265 10.24 -13.50 -2.18
C THR A 265 8.73 -13.68 -2.21
N THR A 266 8.18 -14.25 -3.28
CA THR A 266 6.74 -14.42 -3.45
C THR A 266 6.41 -15.90 -3.56
N ARG A 267 5.72 -16.42 -2.55
CA ARG A 267 5.13 -17.75 -2.53
C ARG A 267 3.65 -17.66 -2.90
N ILE A 268 3.24 -18.44 -3.89
CA ILE A 268 1.85 -18.45 -4.37
C ILE A 268 1.32 -19.88 -4.33
N ASP A 269 0.30 -20.10 -3.51
CA ASP A 269 -0.50 -21.32 -3.43
C ASP A 269 -1.81 -21.15 -4.23
N GLY A 270 -2.02 -21.98 -5.24
CA GLY A 270 -3.22 -21.96 -6.10
C GLY A 270 -3.57 -23.33 -6.69
N PRO A 271 -4.62 -23.40 -7.54
CA PRO A 271 -4.94 -24.62 -8.28
C PRO A 271 -3.76 -25.12 -9.10
N LYS A 272 -3.51 -26.43 -9.12
CA LYS A 272 -2.36 -27.01 -9.83
C LYS A 272 -2.35 -26.72 -11.34
N GLU A 273 -3.54 -26.63 -11.93
CA GLU A 273 -3.73 -26.41 -13.38
C GLU A 273 -3.59 -24.92 -13.77
N TRP A 274 -3.47 -24.00 -12.81
CA TRP A 274 -3.29 -22.58 -13.09
C TRP A 274 -1.84 -22.22 -13.34
N LEU A 275 -1.55 -21.28 -14.23
CA LEU A 275 -0.30 -20.51 -14.16
C LEU A 275 -0.31 -19.71 -12.86
N LEU A 276 0.80 -19.75 -12.11
CA LEU A 276 1.04 -18.92 -10.93
C LEU A 276 2.36 -18.19 -11.14
N MET A 277 2.34 -16.86 -11.06
CA MET A 277 3.50 -16.02 -11.39
C MET A 277 3.64 -14.85 -10.43
N GLY A 278 4.88 -14.57 -10.02
CA GLY A 278 5.28 -13.35 -9.31
C GLY A 278 6.50 -12.72 -10.00
N ASN A 279 6.97 -11.58 -9.51
CA ASN A 279 8.18 -10.96 -10.07
C ASN A 279 9.45 -11.77 -9.77
N GLY A 280 10.43 -11.65 -10.66
CA GLY A 280 11.74 -12.27 -10.50
C GLY A 280 11.81 -13.68 -11.10
N ASN A 281 12.68 -14.50 -10.55
CA ASN A 281 12.96 -15.84 -11.07
C ASN A 281 12.19 -16.89 -10.28
N LEU A 282 11.59 -17.88 -10.96
CA LEU A 282 11.02 -19.06 -10.34
C LEU A 282 12.15 -19.90 -9.71
N VAL A 283 12.10 -20.12 -8.40
CA VAL A 283 13.12 -20.88 -7.65
C VAL A 283 12.58 -22.17 -7.05
N GLY A 284 11.26 -22.37 -7.04
CA GLY A 284 10.65 -23.58 -6.53
C GLY A 284 9.22 -23.78 -7.04
N GLU A 285 8.87 -25.03 -7.28
CA GLU A 285 7.49 -25.47 -7.54
C GLU A 285 7.23 -26.78 -6.82
N LYS A 286 6.07 -26.90 -6.16
CA LYS A 286 5.63 -28.11 -5.49
C LYS A 286 4.15 -28.32 -5.69
N VAL A 287 3.77 -29.47 -6.23
CA VAL A 287 2.37 -29.89 -6.38
C VAL A 287 1.99 -30.80 -5.20
N VAL A 288 0.85 -30.53 -4.56
CA VAL A 288 0.26 -31.36 -3.49
C VAL A 288 -1.23 -31.52 -3.75
N GLY A 289 -1.65 -32.72 -4.15
CA GLY A 289 -3.06 -32.99 -4.47
C GLY A 289 -3.54 -32.15 -5.64
N THR A 290 -4.56 -31.32 -5.41
CA THR A 290 -5.17 -30.42 -6.42
C THR A 290 -4.58 -29.02 -6.42
N ARG A 291 -3.58 -28.75 -5.59
CA ARG A 291 -2.95 -27.43 -5.45
C ARG A 291 -1.47 -27.49 -5.81
N LYS A 292 -0.91 -26.35 -6.18
CA LYS A 292 0.53 -26.18 -6.29
C LYS A 292 0.97 -24.89 -5.62
N VAL A 293 2.21 -24.92 -5.16
CA VAL A 293 2.91 -23.79 -4.57
C VAL A 293 4.09 -23.48 -5.46
N VAL A 294 4.18 -22.24 -5.93
CA VAL A 294 5.36 -21.71 -6.62
C VAL A 294 6.06 -20.68 -5.73
N GLU A 295 7.37 -20.57 -5.86
CA GLU A 295 8.18 -19.55 -5.17
C GLU A 295 9.01 -18.79 -6.20
N TYR A 296 8.85 -17.47 -6.22
CA TYR A 296 9.63 -16.54 -7.02
C TYR A 296 10.54 -15.70 -6.13
N LYS A 297 11.75 -15.41 -6.60
CA LYS A 297 12.68 -14.49 -5.94
C LYS A 297 13.07 -13.34 -6.86
N ASN A 298 12.83 -12.13 -6.39
CA ASN A 298 13.22 -10.89 -7.05
C ASN A 298 14.23 -10.13 -6.17
N MET A 299 15.51 -10.34 -6.46
CA MET A 299 16.62 -9.70 -5.72
C MET A 299 17.00 -8.32 -6.28
N LEU A 300 16.33 -7.86 -7.33
CA LEU A 300 16.39 -6.46 -7.77
C LEU A 300 15.34 -5.66 -7.01
N ALA A 301 15.74 -4.58 -6.33
CA ALA A 301 14.79 -3.74 -5.62
C ALA A 301 13.88 -3.00 -6.62
N ILE A 302 12.57 -3.24 -6.56
CA ILE A 302 11.57 -2.64 -7.46
C ILE A 302 10.44 -2.00 -6.64
N PRO A 303 9.76 -0.97 -7.18
CA PRO A 303 8.68 -0.28 -6.48
C PRO A 303 7.32 -0.95 -6.65
N TYR A 304 7.16 -1.89 -7.60
CA TYR A 304 5.88 -2.50 -7.99
C TYR A 304 5.96 -4.03 -7.98
N PHE A 305 5.16 -4.66 -7.12
CA PHE A 305 5.03 -6.12 -7.06
C PHE A 305 3.73 -6.57 -7.70
N HIS A 306 3.81 -7.63 -8.50
CA HIS A 306 2.71 -8.25 -9.20
C HIS A 306 2.61 -9.73 -8.82
N ALA A 307 1.39 -10.22 -8.70
CA ALA A 307 1.09 -11.63 -8.62
C ALA A 307 -0.09 -11.96 -9.55
N VAL A 308 0.07 -13.03 -10.33
CA VAL A 308 -0.89 -13.50 -11.32
C VAL A 308 -1.20 -14.97 -11.06
N GLY A 309 -2.48 -15.30 -11.13
CA GLY A 309 -2.99 -16.67 -11.11
C GLY A 309 -4.13 -16.85 -12.10
N GLY A 310 -4.16 -17.96 -12.84
CA GLY A 310 -5.31 -18.29 -13.69
C GLY A 310 -5.03 -19.45 -14.64
N PRO A 311 -6.03 -19.95 -15.38
CA PRO A 311 -5.89 -21.03 -16.35
C PRO A 311 -5.23 -20.56 -17.67
N TYR A 312 -4.16 -19.78 -17.56
CA TYR A 312 -3.41 -19.27 -18.71
C TYR A 312 -2.70 -20.39 -19.44
N SER A 313 -2.70 -20.31 -20.76
CA SER A 313 -1.92 -21.20 -21.64
C SER A 313 -0.74 -20.43 -22.24
N LEU A 314 0.40 -21.10 -22.38
CA LEU A 314 1.54 -20.57 -23.14
C LEU A 314 1.12 -20.45 -24.61
N ALA A 315 0.94 -19.22 -25.09
CA ALA A 315 0.48 -18.94 -26.43
C ALA A 315 1.64 -18.79 -27.43
N HIS A 316 2.78 -18.27 -26.97
CA HIS A 316 4.03 -18.18 -27.73
C HIS A 316 5.26 -18.13 -26.81
N GLU A 317 6.38 -18.68 -27.27
CA GLU A 317 7.70 -18.54 -26.66
C GLU A 317 8.73 -18.25 -27.77
N THR A 318 9.61 -17.28 -27.54
CA THR A 318 10.78 -17.00 -28.37
C THR A 318 12.02 -16.83 -27.49
N GLU A 319 13.20 -16.93 -28.08
CA GLU A 319 14.47 -16.76 -27.38
C GLU A 319 15.28 -15.60 -27.96
N GLY A 320 16.02 -14.90 -27.09
CA GLY A 320 16.92 -13.84 -27.48
C GLY A 320 18.04 -13.68 -26.47
N ARG A 321 19.30 -13.68 -26.92
CA ARG A 321 20.49 -13.50 -26.07
C ARG A 321 20.54 -14.46 -24.88
N GLY A 322 20.10 -15.71 -25.08
CA GLY A 322 20.08 -16.75 -24.05
C GLY A 322 18.95 -16.62 -23.03
N ARG A 323 17.93 -15.80 -23.29
CA ARG A 323 16.76 -15.59 -22.44
C ARG A 323 15.48 -15.99 -23.14
N LYS A 324 14.46 -16.35 -22.36
CA LYS A 324 13.13 -16.71 -22.85
C LYS A 324 12.16 -15.55 -22.74
N PHE A 325 11.36 -15.37 -23.77
CA PHE A 325 10.29 -14.37 -23.86
C PHE A 325 8.99 -15.10 -24.14
N ARG A 326 8.01 -14.97 -23.25
CA ARG A 326 6.78 -15.77 -23.30
C ARG A 326 5.55 -14.90 -23.24
N ALA A 327 4.51 -15.31 -23.95
CA ALA A 327 3.18 -14.73 -23.86
C ALA A 327 2.19 -15.78 -23.36
N TRP A 328 1.45 -15.44 -22.30
CA TRP A 328 0.49 -16.29 -21.61
C TRP A 328 -0.91 -15.71 -21.75
N HIS A 329 -1.85 -16.47 -22.28
CA HIS A 329 -3.20 -15.99 -22.58
C HIS A 329 -4.26 -16.86 -21.90
N LEU A 330 -5.35 -16.24 -21.42
CA LEU A 330 -6.57 -16.98 -21.05
C LEU A 330 -7.28 -17.54 -22.29
N ASN A 331 -7.37 -16.71 -23.35
CA ASN A 331 -7.92 -17.09 -24.65
C ASN A 331 -6.80 -16.96 -25.70
N VAL A 332 -6.28 -18.09 -26.15
CA VAL A 332 -5.09 -18.13 -27.02
C VAL A 332 -5.36 -17.42 -28.34
N ASP A 333 -4.63 -16.32 -28.57
CA ASP A 333 -4.46 -15.66 -29.86
C ASP A 333 -2.98 -15.75 -30.23
N LYS A 334 -2.65 -16.66 -31.16
CA LYS A 334 -1.26 -16.94 -31.53
C LYS A 334 -0.59 -15.76 -32.24
N ASN A 335 -1.35 -14.94 -32.96
CA ASN A 335 -0.78 -13.82 -33.70
C ASN A 335 -0.40 -12.69 -32.74
N ARG A 336 -1.31 -12.36 -31.81
CA ARG A 336 -1.02 -11.40 -30.73
C ARG A 336 0.12 -11.91 -29.84
N ALA A 337 0.05 -13.15 -29.36
CA ALA A 337 1.08 -13.73 -28.50
C ALA A 337 2.48 -13.70 -29.13
N LYS A 338 2.56 -14.00 -30.44
CA LYS A 338 3.81 -13.90 -31.19
C LYS A 338 4.32 -12.47 -31.24
N HIS A 339 3.45 -11.52 -31.58
CA HIS A 339 3.80 -10.10 -31.63
C HIS A 339 4.34 -9.61 -30.27
N ASP A 340 3.65 -9.92 -29.17
CA ASP A 340 4.01 -9.47 -27.83
C ASP A 340 5.37 -10.02 -27.38
N ALA A 341 5.60 -11.33 -27.56
CA ALA A 341 6.85 -11.98 -27.18
C ALA A 341 8.04 -11.51 -28.05
N GLU A 342 7.85 -11.35 -29.36
CA GLU A 342 8.88 -10.81 -30.26
C GLU A 342 9.19 -9.34 -29.96
N MET A 343 8.16 -8.52 -29.69
CA MET A 343 8.34 -7.12 -29.30
C MET A 343 9.08 -6.99 -27.96
N ALA A 344 8.77 -7.83 -26.97
CA ALA A 344 9.48 -7.86 -25.70
C ALA A 344 10.96 -8.24 -25.91
N ARG A 345 11.24 -9.27 -26.72
CA ARG A 345 12.61 -9.69 -27.09
C ARG A 345 13.39 -8.56 -27.73
N ASP A 346 12.81 -7.92 -28.74
CA ASP A 346 13.47 -6.88 -29.52
C ASP A 346 13.67 -5.60 -28.70
N SER A 347 12.71 -5.26 -27.83
CA SER A 347 12.81 -4.13 -26.91
C SER A 347 13.94 -4.34 -25.89
N VAL A 348 14.01 -5.52 -25.25
CA VAL A 348 15.09 -5.84 -24.32
C VAL A 348 16.44 -5.78 -25.02
N ALA A 349 16.57 -6.34 -26.23
CA ALA A 349 17.79 -6.25 -27.02
C ALA A 349 18.20 -4.79 -27.32
N PHE A 350 17.23 -3.94 -27.71
CA PHE A 350 17.47 -2.53 -27.97
C PHE A 350 18.01 -1.77 -26.75
N PHE A 351 17.43 -1.99 -25.56
CA PHE A 351 17.86 -1.35 -24.32
C PHE A 351 19.23 -1.87 -23.87
N GLU A 352 19.48 -3.17 -24.00
CA GLU A 352 20.76 -3.76 -23.63
C GLU A 352 21.94 -3.21 -24.43
N ASP A 353 21.74 -2.94 -25.72
CA ASP A 353 22.78 -2.38 -26.60
C ASP A 353 23.18 -0.95 -26.24
N ARG A 354 22.40 -0.27 -25.39
CA ARG A 354 22.55 1.17 -25.10
C ARG A 354 22.79 1.49 -23.64
N PHE A 355 22.13 0.76 -22.73
CA PHE A 355 22.03 1.15 -21.33
C PHE A 355 22.58 0.10 -20.36
N GLY A 356 22.85 -1.12 -20.84
CA GLY A 356 23.44 -2.20 -20.04
C GLY A 356 22.54 -3.42 -19.93
N LYS A 357 23.08 -4.48 -19.33
CA LYS A 357 22.48 -5.82 -19.34
C LYS A 357 21.13 -5.84 -18.62
N PHE A 358 20.15 -6.51 -19.23
CA PHE A 358 18.86 -6.82 -18.63
C PHE A 358 19.04 -7.82 -17.46
N PRO A 359 18.53 -7.51 -16.26
CA PRO A 359 18.93 -8.20 -15.04
C PRO A 359 18.22 -9.54 -14.79
N TYR A 360 17.24 -9.92 -15.61
CA TYR A 360 16.46 -11.16 -15.45
C TYR A 360 16.80 -12.23 -16.49
N ASP A 361 16.42 -13.48 -16.20
CA ASP A 361 16.67 -14.65 -17.05
C ASP A 361 15.62 -14.80 -18.17
N GLY A 362 14.52 -14.07 -18.08
CA GLY A 362 13.44 -14.04 -19.07
C GLY A 362 12.50 -12.87 -18.87
N TYR A 363 11.49 -12.80 -19.73
CA TYR A 363 10.41 -11.82 -19.66
C TYR A 363 9.09 -12.49 -20.03
N ASP A 364 8.09 -12.38 -19.18
CA ASP A 364 6.76 -12.97 -19.38
C ASP A 364 5.73 -11.86 -19.57
N VAL A 365 4.93 -11.96 -20.63
CA VAL A 365 3.75 -11.13 -20.90
C VAL A 365 2.53 -11.96 -20.54
N VAL A 366 1.67 -11.43 -19.67
CA VAL A 366 0.40 -12.05 -19.31
C VAL A 366 -0.73 -11.19 -19.86
N ASP A 367 -1.49 -11.76 -20.77
CA ASP A 367 -2.63 -11.12 -21.43
C ASP A 367 -3.88 -11.19 -20.55
N THR A 368 -4.42 -10.04 -20.15
CA THR A 368 -5.60 -10.00 -19.30
C THR A 368 -6.78 -9.42 -20.09
N PRO A 369 -8.00 -9.98 -20.01
CA PRO A 369 -9.10 -9.66 -20.95
C PRO A 369 -9.58 -8.20 -20.96
N ASP A 370 -9.19 -7.41 -19.96
CA ASP A 370 -9.66 -6.04 -19.74
C ASP A 370 -8.58 -4.97 -19.96
N TYR A 371 -7.42 -5.35 -20.54
CA TYR A 371 -6.28 -4.45 -20.81
C TYR A 371 -5.87 -4.44 -22.29
#